data_AF-A0A4U2ZKE0-F1
#
_entry.id   AF-A0A4U2ZKE0-F1
#
_cell.length_a   1.000
_cell.length_b   1.000
_cell.length_c   1.000
_cell.angle_alpha   90.00
_cell.angle_beta   90.00
_cell.angle_gamma   90.00
#
_symmetry.space_group_name_H-M   'P 1'
#
loop_
_entity.id
_entity.type
_entity.pdbx_description
1 polymer ?
#
loop_
_entity_poly.entity_id
_entity_poly.type
_entity_poly.pdbx_seq_one_letter_code
_entity_poly.pdbx_strand_id
1 'polypeptide(L)'
;NIMLFHGYIKLPKLKMVRLKQHREIPQNHIIKSCTISMTPTGKYYVSVLTEYEKEIVQKEVESVIGLDFAMAELYVSSEDEKANYPRFYRQML
;
A
#
# COMPACT_ATOMS: atom_id res chain seq x y z
N ASN A 1 5.55 21.43 3.58
CA ASN A 1 4.89 21.73 4.88
C ASN A 1 4.50 20.49 5.68
N ILE A 2 4.48 19.30 5.08
CA ILE A 2 4.26 18.03 5.79
C ILE A 2 5.61 17.33 5.92
N MET A 3 5.97 16.86 7.12
CA MET A 3 7.24 16.17 7.38
C MET A 3 7.01 15.06 8.39
N LEU A 4 7.70 13.92 8.23
CA LEU A 4 7.77 12.88 9.26
C LEU A 4 9.12 12.96 9.96
N PHE A 5 9.12 12.88 11.29
CA PHE A 5 10.35 12.87 12.08
C PHE A 5 10.14 12.08 13.36
N HIS A 6 10.91 10.99 13.55
CA HIS A 6 10.98 10.23 14.81
C HIS A 6 9.61 9.91 15.46
N GLY A 7 8.63 9.45 14.67
CA GLY A 7 7.28 9.13 15.16
C GLY A 7 6.36 10.34 15.36
N TYR A 8 6.73 11.51 14.81
CA TYR A 8 5.90 12.69 14.72
C TYR A 8 5.64 13.07 13.27
N ILE A 9 4.47 13.65 13.02
CA ILE A 9 4.14 14.30 11.76
C ILE A 9 3.96 15.80 11.98
N LYS A 10 4.68 16.59 11.20
CA LYS A 10 4.44 18.03 11.08
C LYS A 10 3.29 18.24 10.12
N LEU A 11 2.20 18.81 10.61
CA LEU A 11 1.04 19.21 9.83
C LEU A 11 1.02 20.73 9.65
N PRO A 12 0.49 21.25 8.52
CA PRO A 12 0.50 22.68 8.24
C PRO A 12 -0.17 23.55 9.33
N LYS A 13 -1.29 23.08 9.90
CA LYS A 13 -2.06 23.81 10.92
C LYS A 13 -1.83 23.30 12.35
N LEU A 14 -1.77 21.98 12.51
CA LEU A 14 -1.70 21.30 13.82
C LEU A 14 -0.28 21.14 14.35
N LYS A 15 0.74 21.66 13.64
CA LYS A 15 2.15 21.55 14.00
C LYS A 15 2.57 20.08 14.18
N MET A 16 3.43 19.78 15.15
CA MET A 16 3.95 18.43 15.42
C MET A 16 2.93 17.60 16.20
N VAL A 17 2.52 16.47 15.63
CA VAL A 17 1.60 15.51 16.25
C VAL A 17 2.27 14.16 16.36
N ARG A 18 2.22 13.53 17.54
CA ARG A 18 2.77 12.19 17.76
C ARG A 18 1.86 11.15 17.08
N LEU A 19 2.45 10.20 16.38
CA LEU A 19 1.73 9.12 15.71
C LEU A 19 2.41 7.76 15.97
N LYS A 20 1.61 6.69 15.91
CA LYS A 20 2.14 5.32 15.87
C LYS A 20 2.30 4.93 14.40
N GLN A 21 3.55 4.87 13.95
CA GLN A 21 3.84 4.66 12.54
C GLN A 21 3.65 3.20 12.16
N HIS A 22 2.82 2.93 11.14
CA HIS A 22 2.59 1.57 10.66
C HIS A 22 3.71 1.09 9.71
N ARG A 23 4.24 1.99 8.87
CA ARG A 23 5.30 1.70 7.89
C ARG A 23 6.24 2.90 7.74
N GLU A 24 7.51 2.62 7.49
CA GLU A 24 8.49 3.64 7.12
C GLU A 24 8.28 4.10 5.68
N ILE A 25 8.47 5.40 5.43
CA ILE A 25 8.43 5.98 4.09
C ILE A 25 9.87 5.96 3.57
N PRO A 26 10.14 5.35 2.41
CA PRO A 26 11.49 5.35 1.84
C PRO A 26 11.99 6.76 1.56
N GLN A 27 13.30 6.99 1.69
CA GLN A 27 13.90 8.33 1.55
C GLN A 27 13.68 8.96 0.16
N ASN A 28 13.53 8.11 -0.87
CA ASN A 28 13.37 8.53 -2.26
C ASN A 28 11.93 8.96 -2.59
N HIS A 29 11.02 8.90 -1.62
CA HIS A 29 9.61 9.24 -1.80
C HIS A 29 9.33 10.68 -1.36
N ILE A 30 8.58 11.40 -2.17
CA ILE A 30 8.13 12.76 -1.92
C ILE A 30 6.70 12.72 -1.35
N ILE A 31 6.49 13.35 -0.19
CA ILE A 31 5.15 13.46 0.41
C ILE A 31 4.35 14.54 -0.35
N LYS A 32 3.20 14.15 -0.90
CA LYS A 32 2.30 15.05 -1.65
C LYS A 32 1.21 15.65 -0.77
N SER A 33 0.57 14.82 0.04
CA SER A 33 -0.54 15.25 0.89
C SER A 33 -0.70 14.33 2.10
N CYS A 34 -1.49 14.80 3.07
CA CYS A 34 -1.91 14.00 4.21
C CYS A 34 -3.41 14.22 4.47
N THR A 35 -4.12 13.13 4.74
CA THR A 35 -5.55 13.14 5.08
C THR A 35 -5.72 12.62 6.49
N ILE A 36 -6.43 13.38 7.33
CA ILE A 36 -6.77 12.98 8.69
C ILE A 36 -8.20 12.48 8.68
N SER A 37 -8.44 11.28 9.20
CA SER A 37 -9.76 10.70 9.37
C SER A 37 -9.99 10.30 10.82
N MET A 38 -11.25 10.33 11.24
CA MET A 38 -11.68 9.91 12.57
C MET A 38 -12.69 8.77 12.41
N THR A 39 -12.51 7.69 13.17
CA THR A 39 -13.49 6.60 13.24
C THR A 39 -14.66 7.00 14.13
N PRO A 40 -15.83 6.34 14.03
CA PRO A 40 -16.94 6.55 14.96
C PRO A 40 -16.56 6.30 16.43
N THR A 41 -15.53 5.49 16.68
CA THR A 41 -14.96 5.21 18.00
C THR A 41 -13.98 6.29 18.50
N GLY A 42 -13.83 7.40 17.77
CA GLY A 42 -12.97 8.53 18.14
C GLY A 42 -11.48 8.33 17.88
N LYS A 43 -11.08 7.27 17.16
CA LYS A 43 -9.67 7.04 16.81
C LYS A 43 -9.30 7.86 15.58
N TYR A 44 -8.18 8.57 15.64
CA TYR A 44 -7.66 9.35 14.54
C TYR A 44 -6.61 8.55 13.75
N TYR A 45 -6.70 8.64 12.42
CA TYR A 45 -5.73 8.07 11.50
C TYR A 45 -5.23 9.15 10.55
N VAL A 46 -3.99 8.99 10.09
CA VAL A 46 -3.37 9.87 9.11
C VAL A 46 -2.90 9.04 7.94
N SER A 47 -3.45 9.31 6.76
CA SER A 47 -3.02 8.72 5.49
C SER A 47 -2.06 9.67 4.82
N VAL A 48 -0.85 9.20 4.49
CA VAL A 48 0.18 10.00 3.80
C VAL A 48 0.27 9.54 2.36
N LEU A 49 0.05 10.45 1.41
CA LEU A 49 0.22 10.19 0.00
C LEU A 49 1.67 10.51 -0.39
N THR A 50 2.35 9.52 -0.97
CA THR A 50 3.73 9.65 -1.43
C THR A 50 3.86 9.36 -2.91
N GLU A 51 4.69 10.13 -3.59
CA GLU A 51 5.10 9.94 -4.97
C GLU A 51 6.58 9.52 -4.99
N TYR A 52 6.96 8.65 -5.92
CA TYR A 52 8.35 8.26 -6.11
C TYR A 52 8.61 8.12 -7.60
N GLU A 53 9.82 8.49 -8.01
CA GLU A 53 10.27 8.25 -9.37
C GLU A 53 10.86 6.85 -9.46
N LYS A 54 10.52 6.14 -10.53
CA LYS A 54 11.06 4.82 -10.82
C LYS A 54 11.42 4.78 -12.29
N GLU A 55 12.72 4.69 -12.56
CA GLU A 55 13.20 4.39 -13.89
C GLU A 55 12.82 2.94 -14.24
N ILE A 56 11.99 2.79 -15.27
CA ILE A 56 11.62 1.48 -15.80
C ILE A 56 12.64 1.14 -16.88
N VAL A 57 13.59 0.27 -16.53
CA VAL A 57 14.51 -0.30 -17.52
C VAL A 57 13.70 -1.23 -18.42
N GLN A 58 13.65 -0.92 -19.71
CA GLN A 58 13.07 -1.84 -20.70
C GLN A 58 13.92 -3.12 -20.70
N LYS A 59 13.30 -4.24 -20.37
CA LYS A 59 13.88 -5.57 -20.54
C LYS A 59 13.30 -6.19 -21.80
N GLU A 60 14.12 -6.97 -22.50
CA GLU A 60 13.60 -7.82 -23.56
C GLU A 60 12.57 -8.79 -22.98
N VAL A 61 11.50 -9.00 -23.75
CA VAL A 61 10.43 -9.91 -23.35
C VAL A 61 10.90 -11.33 -23.63
N GLU A 62 11.38 -12.02 -22.60
CA GLU A 62 11.81 -13.42 -22.69
C GLU A 62 10.61 -14.39 -22.67
N SER A 63 9.57 -14.07 -21.90
CA SER A 63 8.36 -14.87 -21.78
C SER A 63 7.12 -13.99 -21.61
N VAL A 64 5.98 -14.50 -22.08
CA VAL A 64 4.68 -13.85 -21.96
C VAL A 64 3.74 -14.82 -21.28
N ILE A 65 3.07 -14.38 -20.21
CA ILE A 65 2.08 -15.17 -19.50
C ILE A 65 0.73 -14.46 -19.52
N GLY A 66 -0.32 -15.17 -19.91
CA GLY A 66 -1.69 -14.68 -19.81
C GLY A 66 -2.21 -14.90 -18.40
N LEU A 67 -2.87 -13.90 -17.81
CA LEU A 67 -3.54 -14.03 -16.51
C LEU A 67 -5.04 -13.77 -16.68
N ASP A 68 -5.83 -14.82 -16.51
CA ASP A 68 -7.29 -14.73 -16.55
C ASP A 68 -7.87 -14.79 -15.13
N PHE A 69 -8.92 -14.02 -14.90
CA PHE A 69 -9.61 -14.03 -13.62
C PHE A 69 -10.36 -15.35 -13.41
N ALA A 70 -10.21 -15.94 -12.22
CA ALA A 70 -10.93 -17.13 -11.82
C ALA A 70 -11.54 -16.93 -10.42
N MET A 71 -12.85 -17.07 -10.30
CA MET A 71 -13.54 -16.84 -9.03
C MET A 71 -13.07 -17.77 -7.89
N ALA A 72 -12.69 -19.01 -8.22
CA ALA A 72 -12.28 -20.00 -7.22
C ALA A 72 -10.85 -19.80 -6.72
N GLU A 73 -9.95 -19.32 -7.59
CA GLU A 73 -8.50 -19.33 -7.37
C GLU A 73 -7.86 -17.93 -7.54
N LEU A 74 -8.69 -16.87 -7.57
CA LEU A 74 -8.36 -15.47 -7.92
C LEU A 74 -7.91 -15.28 -9.38
N TYR A 75 -6.90 -16.02 -9.84
CA TYR A 75 -6.46 -16.04 -11.23
C TYR A 75 -5.98 -17.43 -11.64
N VAL A 76 -5.96 -17.67 -12.96
CA VAL A 76 -5.28 -18.81 -13.60
C VAL A 76 -4.36 -18.26 -14.70
N SER A 77 -3.13 -18.79 -14.77
CA SER A 77 -2.18 -18.45 -15.81
C SER A 77 -2.34 -19.34 -17.05
N SER A 78 -1.80 -18.90 -18.20
CA SER A 78 -1.73 -19.75 -19.41
C SER A 78 -0.91 -21.03 -19.23
N GLU A 79 -0.13 -21.12 -18.15
CA GLU A 79 0.66 -22.29 -17.75
C GLU A 79 -0.07 -23.15 -16.68
N ASP A 80 -1.36 -22.87 -16.44
CA ASP A 80 -2.23 -23.50 -15.42
C ASP A 80 -1.82 -23.25 -13.95
N GLU A 81 -0.96 -22.25 -13.70
CA GLU A 81 -0.66 -21.78 -12.35
C GLU A 81 -1.83 -21.01 -11.75
N LYS A 82 -2.08 -21.22 -10.45
CA LYS A 82 -3.19 -20.63 -9.70
C LYS A 82 -2.67 -19.81 -8.52
N ALA A 83 -3.43 -18.83 -8.06
CA ALA A 83 -3.00 -17.95 -6.95
C ALA A 83 -2.88 -18.65 -5.58
N ASN A 84 -3.09 -19.97 -5.51
CA ASN A 84 -3.13 -20.78 -4.29
C ASN A 84 -3.89 -20.07 -3.16
N TYR A 85 -5.11 -19.60 -3.48
CA TYR A 85 -5.88 -18.75 -2.60
C TYR A 85 -6.25 -19.54 -1.34
N PRO A 86 -5.73 -19.18 -0.16
CA PRO A 86 -6.05 -19.92 1.04
C PRO A 86 -7.51 -19.63 1.33
N ARG A 87 -8.37 -20.64 1.22
CA ARG A 87 -9.82 -20.53 1.42
C ARG A 87 -10.15 -20.37 2.90
N PHE A 88 -9.62 -19.32 3.55
CA PHE A 88 -9.68 -19.07 4.98
C PHE A 88 -11.12 -19.11 5.51
N TYR A 89 -12.08 -18.62 4.72
CA TYR A 89 -13.50 -18.62 5.08
C TYR A 89 -14.19 -20.00 5.01
N ARG A 90 -13.60 -20.98 4.32
CA ARG A 90 -14.13 -22.37 4.27
C ARG A 90 -13.50 -23.31 5.30
N GLN A 91 -12.41 -22.91 5.96
CA GLN A 91 -11.74 -23.72 6.99
C GLN A 91 -12.24 -23.44 8.41
N MET A 92 -13.06 -22.40 8.62
CA MET A 92 -13.63 -22.04 9.92
C MET A 92 -15.04 -22.61 10.18
N LEU A 93 -15.47 -23.61 9.41
CA LEU A 93 -16.70 -24.38 9.62
C LEU A 93 -16.34 -25.86 9.82
#